data_AF-A0A4P7JDX1-F1
#
_entry.id   AF-A0A4P7JDX1-F1
#
_cell.length_a   1.000
_cell.length_b   1.000
_cell.length_c   1.000
_cell.angle_alpha   90.00
_cell.angle_beta   90.00
_cell.angle_gamma   90.00
#
_symmetry.space_group_name_H-M   'P 1'
#
loop_
_entity.id
_entity.type
_entity.pdbx_description
1 polymer ?
#
loop_
_entity_poly.entity_id
_entity_poly.type
_entity_poly.pdbx_seq_one_letter_code
_entity_poly.pdbx_strand_id
1 'polypeptide(L)'
;MDFSKSLQTERLALSPVASRDLIFFVRLVGDARVRQFLGGPVPWLQRLRQFRTYRQGHPKIGIWVARTSGREDAVGLVVLSPHKDGEDYEISYQFRPKFWGKGLACEATARVVVPFVISFAPHYVFKGAAQIRDRSNPHRSTFPSFNRSLLVSVMPALQ
;
A
#
# COMPACT_ATOMS: atom_id res chain seq x y z
N MET A 1 14.72 -6.01 -6.87
CA MET A 1 14.46 -5.25 -5.62
C MET A 1 14.47 -6.21 -4.43
N ASP A 2 15.02 -5.79 -3.29
CA ASP A 2 14.94 -6.54 -2.04
C ASP A 2 13.75 -6.01 -1.21
N PHE A 3 12.71 -6.84 -1.06
CA PHE A 3 11.47 -6.49 -0.36
C PHE A 3 11.62 -6.42 1.18
N SER A 4 12.74 -6.91 1.71
CA SER A 4 13.05 -6.86 3.15
C SER A 4 13.74 -5.55 3.57
N LYS A 5 14.06 -4.66 2.63
CA LYS A 5 14.76 -3.40 2.94
C LYS A 5 13.80 -2.29 3.33
N SER A 6 14.26 -1.47 4.27
CA SER A 6 13.63 -0.20 4.61
C SER A 6 13.89 0.84 3.52
N LEU A 7 12.92 1.73 3.32
CA LEU A 7 12.96 2.83 2.36
C LEU A 7 12.72 4.16 3.09
N GLN A 8 13.31 5.23 2.60
CA GLN A 8 13.15 6.58 3.14
C GLN A 8 12.63 7.52 2.06
N THR A 9 11.83 8.47 2.49
CA THR A 9 11.38 9.63 1.72
C THR A 9 11.64 10.90 2.53
N GLU A 10 11.23 12.05 2.01
CA GLU A 10 11.34 13.32 2.73
C GLU A 10 10.60 13.27 4.08
N ARG A 11 9.38 12.71 4.10
CA ARG A 11 8.50 12.76 5.29
C ARG A 11 8.26 11.41 5.94
N LEU A 12 8.68 10.30 5.33
CA LEU A 12 8.37 8.95 5.79
C LEU A 12 9.57 8.01 5.83
N ALA A 13 9.58 7.17 6.84
CA ALA A 13 10.36 5.94 6.91
C ALA A 13 9.43 4.74 6.69
N LEU A 14 9.67 3.96 5.64
CA LEU A 14 8.98 2.70 5.35
C LEU A 14 9.88 1.54 5.80
N SER A 15 9.38 0.69 6.69
CA SER A 15 10.17 -0.43 7.23
C SER A 15 9.34 -1.71 7.23
N PRO A 16 9.95 -2.90 7.07
CA PRO A 16 9.24 -4.17 7.16
C PRO A 16 8.43 -4.28 8.46
N VAL A 17 7.32 -5.02 8.40
CA VAL A 17 6.47 -5.26 9.57
C VAL A 17 7.28 -5.97 10.66
N ALA A 18 7.29 -5.41 11.87
CA ALA A 18 7.97 -5.94 13.04
C ALA A 18 6.99 -6.21 14.19
N SER A 19 7.43 -6.92 15.23
CA SER A 19 6.57 -7.27 16.39
C SER A 19 5.92 -6.05 17.06
N ARG A 20 6.61 -4.90 17.07
CA ARG A 20 6.11 -3.62 17.60
C ARG A 20 4.89 -3.06 16.86
N ASP A 21 4.62 -3.55 15.66
CA ASP A 21 3.54 -3.05 14.80
C ASP A 21 2.18 -3.70 15.09
N LEU A 22 2.11 -4.70 15.98
CA LEU A 22 0.89 -5.48 16.20
C LEU A 22 -0.33 -4.61 16.50
N ILE A 23 -0.21 -3.69 17.47
CA ILE A 23 -1.32 -2.84 17.90
C ILE A 23 -1.76 -1.90 16.77
N PHE A 24 -0.79 -1.32 16.06
CA PHE A 24 -1.04 -0.46 14.91
C PHE A 24 -1.77 -1.23 13.81
N PHE A 25 -1.27 -2.39 13.44
CA PHE A 25 -1.79 -3.24 12.38
C PHE A 25 -3.24 -3.65 12.67
N VAL A 26 -3.50 -4.23 13.85
CA VAL A 26 -4.83 -4.72 14.27
C VAL A 26 -5.87 -3.61 14.25
N ARG A 27 -5.49 -2.38 14.61
CA ARG A 27 -6.38 -1.22 14.53
C ARG A 27 -6.61 -0.79 13.08
N LEU A 28 -5.54 -0.69 12.29
CA LEU A 28 -5.60 -0.23 10.90
C LEU A 28 -6.47 -1.14 10.04
N VAL A 29 -6.22 -2.45 10.04
CA VAL A 29 -6.99 -3.41 9.23
C VAL A 29 -8.41 -3.63 9.77
N GLY A 30 -8.70 -3.14 10.97
CA GLY A 30 -10.00 -3.23 11.59
C GLY A 30 -10.91 -2.01 11.37
N ASP A 31 -10.36 -0.89 10.89
CA ASP A 31 -11.12 0.36 10.74
C ASP A 31 -11.93 0.31 9.43
N ALA A 32 -13.25 0.40 9.56
CA ALA A 32 -14.17 0.35 8.42
C ALA A 32 -13.95 1.50 7.43
N ARG A 33 -13.55 2.69 7.90
CA ARG A 33 -13.25 3.84 7.02
C ARG A 33 -11.97 3.60 6.24
N VAL A 34 -10.97 2.99 6.87
CA VAL A 34 -9.71 2.61 6.22
C VAL A 34 -9.98 1.54 5.15
N ARG A 35 -10.82 0.54 5.44
CA ARG A 35 -11.03 -0.59 4.53
C ARG A 35 -12.30 -0.53 3.67
N GLN A 36 -12.96 0.63 3.59
CA GLN A 36 -14.19 0.80 2.78
C GLN A 36 -13.99 0.42 1.30
N PHE A 37 -12.78 0.59 0.76
CA PHE A 37 -12.41 0.22 -0.62
C PHE A 37 -11.55 -1.05 -0.70
N LEU A 38 -11.36 -1.78 0.41
CA LEU A 38 -10.47 -2.95 0.51
C LEU A 38 -11.25 -4.20 0.97
N GLY A 39 -12.51 -4.31 0.56
CA GLY A 39 -13.38 -5.43 0.93
C GLY A 39 -13.89 -5.41 2.38
N GLY A 40 -13.82 -4.25 3.05
CA GLY A 40 -14.31 -4.08 4.42
C GLY A 40 -13.30 -4.42 5.51
N PRO A 41 -13.63 -4.12 6.79
CA PRO A 41 -12.75 -4.36 7.93
C PRO A 41 -12.46 -5.85 8.13
N VAL A 42 -11.20 -6.19 8.45
CA VAL A 42 -10.81 -7.57 8.75
C VAL A 42 -11.45 -7.99 10.08
N PRO A 43 -12.12 -9.16 10.14
CA PRO A 43 -12.72 -9.67 11.38
C PRO A 43 -11.70 -9.82 12.51
N TRP A 44 -12.06 -9.47 13.74
CA TRP A 44 -11.15 -9.47 14.90
C TRP A 44 -10.32 -10.75 15.04
N LEU A 45 -10.98 -11.91 14.94
CA LEU A 45 -10.35 -13.23 15.06
C LEU A 45 -9.27 -13.51 13.99
N GLN A 46 -9.31 -12.82 12.85
CA GLN A 46 -8.38 -13.03 11.74
C GLN A 46 -7.17 -12.09 11.78
N ARG A 47 -7.24 -10.98 12.52
CA ARG A 47 -6.22 -9.90 12.47
C ARG A 47 -4.86 -10.36 12.95
N LEU A 48 -4.82 -11.13 14.05
CA LEU A 48 -3.55 -11.64 14.60
C LEU A 48 -2.88 -12.65 13.64
N ARG A 49 -3.68 -13.51 13.01
CA ARG A 49 -3.18 -14.45 11.99
C ARG A 49 -2.60 -13.70 10.80
N GLN A 50 -3.34 -12.71 10.28
CA GLN A 50 -2.88 -11.90 9.17
C GLN A 50 -1.59 -11.14 9.51
N PHE A 51 -1.50 -10.57 10.72
CA PHE A 51 -0.27 -9.92 11.19
C PHE A 51 0.93 -10.89 11.21
N ARG A 52 0.75 -12.11 11.72
CA ARG A 52 1.81 -13.13 11.73
C ARG A 52 2.28 -13.46 10.32
N THR A 53 1.36 -13.64 9.37
CA THR A 53 1.69 -13.86 7.96
C THR A 53 2.45 -12.68 7.36
N TYR A 54 2.01 -11.45 7.64
CA TYR A 54 2.67 -10.25 7.11
C TYR A 54 4.08 -10.07 7.69
N ARG A 55 4.28 -10.42 8.96
CA ARG A 55 5.59 -10.39 9.64
C ARG A 55 6.53 -11.50 9.15
N GLN A 56 6.01 -12.68 8.83
CA GLN A 56 6.81 -13.76 8.24
C GLN A 56 7.36 -13.36 6.86
N GLY A 57 6.63 -12.51 6.14
CA GLY A 57 7.02 -12.02 4.82
C GLY A 57 6.93 -13.10 3.73
N HIS A 58 7.23 -12.70 2.50
CA HIS A 58 7.29 -13.60 1.35
C HIS A 58 8.28 -13.03 0.32
N PRO A 59 9.11 -13.84 -0.36
CA PRO A 59 10.16 -13.35 -1.27
C PRO A 59 9.66 -12.50 -2.45
N LYS A 60 8.38 -12.61 -2.80
CA LYS A 60 7.73 -11.83 -3.87
C LYS A 60 6.79 -10.74 -3.37
N ILE A 61 6.69 -10.51 -2.06
CA ILE A 61 5.74 -9.55 -1.48
C ILE A 61 6.49 -8.59 -0.57
N GLY A 62 6.40 -7.31 -0.87
CA GLY A 62 6.87 -6.24 0.00
C GLY A 62 5.77 -5.72 0.90
N ILE A 63 6.04 -5.63 2.20
CA ILE A 63 5.08 -5.18 3.21
C ILE A 63 5.78 -4.22 4.15
N TRP A 64 5.40 -2.95 4.11
CA TRP A 64 6.05 -1.90 4.89
C TRP A 64 5.06 -1.13 5.76
N VAL A 65 5.44 -0.92 7.01
CA VAL A 65 4.82 0.09 7.87
C VAL A 65 5.50 1.43 7.61
N ALA A 66 4.69 2.41 7.22
CA ALA A 66 5.11 3.80 7.06
C ALA A 66 5.02 4.53 8.41
N ARG A 67 6.08 5.25 8.76
CA ARG A 67 6.17 6.14 9.93
C ARG A 67 6.55 7.54 9.50
N THR A 68 6.05 8.57 10.18
CA THR A 68 6.50 9.95 9.95
C THR A 68 7.93 10.13 10.47
N SER A 69 8.79 10.75 9.66
CA SER A 69 10.13 11.16 10.07
C SER A 69 10.07 12.06 11.32
N GLY A 70 10.85 11.74 12.35
CA GLY A 70 10.99 12.53 13.58
C GLY A 70 9.94 12.29 14.68
N ARG A 71 8.87 11.52 14.46
CA ARG A 71 7.87 11.20 15.52
C ARG A 71 7.65 9.71 15.76
N GLU A 72 8.27 8.83 14.95
CA GLU A 72 8.13 7.36 14.95
C GLU A 72 6.70 6.78 14.89
N ASP A 73 5.68 7.65 14.84
CA ASP A 73 4.26 7.29 14.73
C ASP A 73 4.01 6.45 13.48
N ALA A 74 3.54 5.21 13.65
CA ALA A 74 3.05 4.41 12.54
C ALA A 74 1.78 5.05 11.95
N VAL A 75 1.86 5.39 10.66
CA VAL A 75 0.84 6.18 9.95
C VAL A 75 0.12 5.37 8.88
N GLY A 76 0.79 4.38 8.30
CA GLY A 76 0.22 3.57 7.23
C GLY A 76 0.91 2.24 6.99
N LEU A 77 0.34 1.46 6.09
CA LEU A 77 0.80 0.16 5.63
C LEU A 77 0.79 0.19 4.10
N VAL A 78 1.88 -0.22 3.47
CA VAL A 78 2.00 -0.35 2.02
C VAL A 78 2.34 -1.79 1.70
N VAL A 79 1.65 -2.38 0.74
CA VAL A 79 1.84 -3.77 0.31
C VAL A 79 2.02 -3.77 -1.20
N LEU A 80 3.09 -4.39 -1.68
CA LEU A 80 3.32 -4.67 -3.10
C LEU A 80 3.36 -6.18 -3.27
N SER A 81 2.43 -6.74 -4.03
CA SER A 81 2.26 -8.19 -4.20
C SER A 81 1.90 -8.53 -5.64
N PRO A 82 2.15 -9.77 -6.11
CA PRO A 82 1.62 -10.22 -7.40
C PRO A 82 0.10 -10.05 -7.44
N HIS A 83 -0.41 -9.57 -8.57
CA HIS A 83 -1.83 -9.53 -8.86
C HIS A 83 -2.33 -10.95 -9.16
N LYS A 84 -3.66 -11.14 -9.15
CA LYS A 84 -4.29 -12.46 -9.26
C LYS A 84 -4.10 -13.13 -10.63
N ASP A 85 -3.79 -12.36 -11.66
CA ASP A 85 -3.45 -12.87 -12.99
C ASP A 85 -2.05 -13.51 -13.03
N GLY A 86 -1.19 -13.22 -12.06
CA GLY A 86 0.18 -13.72 -11.99
C GLY A 86 1.18 -13.01 -12.93
N GLU A 87 0.71 -12.07 -13.74
CA GLU A 87 1.55 -11.31 -14.68
C GLU A 87 1.90 -9.93 -14.11
N ASP A 88 0.96 -9.31 -13.39
CA ASP A 88 1.11 -7.97 -12.86
C ASP A 88 1.44 -7.94 -11.37
N TYR A 89 1.84 -6.77 -10.86
CA TYR A 89 1.92 -6.50 -9.43
C TYR A 89 0.84 -5.50 -9.02
N GLU A 90 0.26 -5.68 -7.85
CA GLU A 90 -0.65 -4.72 -7.23
C GLU A 90 0.05 -4.04 -6.06
N ILE A 91 -0.05 -2.71 -6.00
CA ILE A 91 0.31 -1.93 -4.82
C ILE A 91 -0.95 -1.50 -4.08
N SER A 92 -1.09 -1.91 -2.83
CA SER A 92 -2.16 -1.46 -1.94
C SER A 92 -1.60 -0.64 -0.78
N TYR A 93 -2.39 0.32 -0.29
CA TYR A 93 -2.02 1.10 0.88
C TYR A 93 -3.18 1.34 1.82
N GLN A 94 -2.86 1.48 3.10
CA GLN A 94 -3.79 1.76 4.19
C GLN A 94 -3.19 2.82 5.10
N PHE A 95 -3.83 3.98 5.28
CA PHE A 95 -3.36 5.03 6.19
C PHE A 95 -4.41 5.38 7.24
N ARG A 96 -3.97 5.77 8.44
CA ARG A 96 -4.90 6.20 9.50
C ARG A 96 -5.62 7.50 9.08
N PRO A 97 -6.92 7.66 9.39
CA PRO A 97 -7.70 8.84 8.99
C PRO A 97 -7.09 10.19 9.37
N LYS A 98 -6.42 10.29 10.53
CA LYS A 98 -5.76 11.53 11.00
C LYS A 98 -4.63 12.04 10.08
N PHE A 99 -4.20 11.24 9.11
CA PHE A 99 -3.14 11.56 8.14
C PHE A 99 -3.63 11.69 6.70
N TRP A 100 -4.94 11.56 6.46
CA TRP A 100 -5.50 11.74 5.13
C TRP A 100 -5.40 13.20 4.66
N GLY A 101 -5.42 13.42 3.35
CA GLY A 101 -5.31 14.76 2.74
C GLY A 101 -3.89 15.36 2.73
N LYS A 102 -2.89 14.66 3.28
CA LYS A 102 -1.50 15.16 3.41
C LYS A 102 -0.54 14.68 2.31
N GLY A 103 -1.03 13.86 1.37
CA GLY A 103 -0.22 13.28 0.30
C GLY A 103 0.72 12.13 0.71
N LEU A 104 0.73 11.72 1.98
CA LEU A 104 1.65 10.70 2.51
C LEU A 104 1.51 9.32 1.83
N ALA A 105 0.28 8.93 1.48
CA ALA A 105 0.06 7.67 0.78
C ALA A 105 0.70 7.67 -0.61
N CYS A 106 0.53 8.76 -1.37
CA CYS A 106 1.11 8.94 -2.70
C CYS A 106 2.65 8.90 -2.64
N GLU A 107 3.25 9.65 -1.71
CA GLU A 107 4.69 9.65 -1.46
C GLU A 107 5.22 8.25 -1.13
N ALA A 108 4.55 7.54 -0.22
CA ALA A 108 4.92 6.19 0.17
C ALA A 108 4.87 5.21 -1.01
N THR A 109 3.77 5.23 -1.78
CA THR A 109 3.62 4.35 -2.94
C THR A 109 4.61 4.66 -4.05
N ALA A 110 4.85 5.93 -4.35
CA ALA A 110 5.81 6.33 -5.36
C ALA A 110 7.22 5.83 -5.01
N ARG A 111 7.60 5.92 -3.73
CA ARG A 111 8.89 5.44 -3.25
C ARG A 111 9.08 3.93 -3.38
N VAL A 112 8.01 3.15 -3.26
CA VAL A 112 8.01 1.69 -3.45
C VAL A 112 8.04 1.34 -4.93
N VAL A 113 7.21 2.00 -5.75
CA VAL A 113 7.02 1.65 -7.16
C VAL A 113 8.25 2.02 -8.00
N VAL A 114 8.86 3.20 -7.82
CA VAL A 114 9.96 3.65 -8.68
C VAL A 114 11.15 2.66 -8.70
N PRO A 115 11.70 2.20 -7.56
CA PRO A 115 12.78 1.21 -7.57
C PRO A 115 12.32 -0.18 -8.05
N PHE A 116 11.07 -0.54 -7.79
CA PHE A 116 10.50 -1.79 -8.27
C PHE A 116 10.49 -1.81 -9.80
N VAL A 117 10.02 -0.71 -10.39
CA VAL A 117 10.00 -0.50 -11.84
C VAL A 117 11.40 -0.66 -12.43
N ILE A 118 12.36 0.11 -11.92
CA ILE A 118 13.76 0.06 -12.37
C ILE A 118 14.36 -1.35 -12.24
N SER A 119 13.99 -2.11 -11.21
CA SER A 119 14.56 -3.44 -10.95
C SER A 119 13.99 -4.57 -11.81
N PHE A 120 12.76 -4.44 -12.30
CA PHE A 120 12.01 -5.58 -12.86
C PHE A 120 11.48 -5.37 -14.28
N ALA A 121 11.36 -4.14 -14.78
CA ALA A 121 11.11 -3.90 -16.21
C ALA A 121 11.46 -2.44 -16.60
N PRO A 122 12.36 -2.19 -17.56
CA PRO A 122 12.67 -0.82 -18.01
C PRO A 122 11.54 -0.14 -18.82
N HIS A 123 10.46 -0.87 -19.17
CA HIS A 123 9.32 -0.36 -19.93
C HIS A 123 8.01 -0.61 -19.17
N TYR A 124 7.55 0.37 -18.39
CA TYR A 124 6.26 0.29 -17.69
C TYR A 124 5.17 1.09 -18.39
N VAL A 125 3.97 0.49 -18.41
CA VAL A 125 2.72 1.21 -18.64
C VAL A 125 1.93 1.17 -17.33
N PHE A 126 1.73 2.34 -16.71
CA PHE A 126 0.81 2.46 -15.58
C PHE A 126 -0.63 2.31 -16.08
N LYS A 127 -1.20 1.10 -16.00
CA LYS A 127 -2.64 0.91 -16.11
C LYS A 127 -3.29 1.26 -14.78
N GLY A 128 -3.44 2.56 -14.53
CA GLY A 128 -4.26 3.06 -13.45
C GLY A 128 -5.73 2.72 -13.71
N ALA A 129 -6.20 1.56 -13.25
CA ALA A 129 -7.62 1.38 -13.02
C ALA A 129 -8.01 2.17 -11.76
N ALA A 130 -8.00 3.50 -11.86
CA ALA A 130 -8.90 4.30 -11.05
C ALA A 130 -10.31 3.94 -11.53
N GLN A 131 -10.88 2.81 -11.08
CA GLN A 131 -12.31 2.62 -11.18
C GLN A 131 -12.95 3.67 -10.25
N ILE A 132 -13.11 4.86 -10.78
CA ILE A 132 -14.06 5.85 -10.31
C ILE A 132 -15.39 5.41 -10.93
N ARG A 133 -16.20 4.72 -10.16
CA ARG A 133 -17.65 4.72 -10.39
C ARG A 133 -18.29 5.39 -9.19
N ASP A 134 -18.34 6.71 -9.24
CA ASP A 134 -19.35 7.46 -8.50
C ASP A 134 -20.64 7.38 -9.31
N ARG A 135 -21.63 6.62 -8.85
CA ARG A 135 -22.97 6.56 -9.48
C ARG A 135 -23.88 7.72 -9.02
N SER A 136 -23.40 8.64 -8.20
CA SER A 136 -24.21 9.68 -7.56
C SER A 136 -23.89 11.11 -7.98
N ASN A 137 -22.75 11.45 -8.60
CA ASN A 137 -22.51 12.82 -9.07
C ASN A 137 -21.40 13.01 -10.13
N PRO A 138 -21.73 13.30 -11.42
CA PRO A 138 -20.75 13.36 -12.52
C PRO A 138 -20.01 14.69 -12.73
N HIS A 139 -20.20 15.75 -11.92
CA HIS A 139 -19.72 17.10 -12.26
C HIS A 139 -18.71 17.77 -11.30
N ARG A 140 -17.99 17.03 -10.44
CA ARG A 140 -16.99 17.65 -9.54
C ARG A 140 -15.61 17.00 -9.60
N SER A 141 -14.63 17.73 -10.13
CA SER A 141 -13.20 17.43 -10.02
C SER A 141 -12.62 18.00 -8.72
N THR A 142 -12.87 17.30 -7.62
CA THR A 142 -12.11 17.51 -6.38
C THR A 142 -11.28 16.26 -6.15
N PHE A 143 -9.94 16.35 -6.08
CA PHE A 143 -9.07 15.22 -5.73
C PHE A 143 -9.40 14.74 -4.31
N PRO A 144 -10.05 13.58 -4.12
CA PRO A 144 -10.39 13.17 -2.77
C PRO A 144 -9.23 12.38 -2.20
N SER A 145 -8.94 12.64 -0.94
CA SER A 145 -8.03 11.86 -0.11
C SER A 145 -8.52 10.41 -0.03
N PHE A 146 -7.99 9.52 -0.87
CA PHE A 146 -8.45 8.13 -0.92
C PHE A 146 -7.42 7.16 -0.39
N ASN A 147 -7.94 6.11 0.25
CA ASN A 147 -7.22 4.94 0.72
C ASN A 147 -7.54 3.78 -0.25
N ARG A 148 -6.81 3.68 -1.37
CA ARG A 148 -7.09 2.72 -2.46
C ARG A 148 -5.88 1.83 -2.75
N SER A 149 -6.08 0.76 -3.52
CA SER A 149 -5.00 0.07 -4.21
C SER A 149 -4.87 0.57 -5.66
N LEU A 150 -3.68 0.41 -6.22
CA LEU A 150 -3.31 0.72 -7.59
C LEU A 150 -2.70 -0.55 -8.20
N LEU A 151 -3.07 -0.85 -9.44
CA LEU A 151 -2.49 -1.96 -10.18
C LEU A 151 -1.29 -1.44 -10.99
N VAL A 152 -0.17 -2.14 -10.91
CA VAL A 152 1.09 -1.84 -11.59
C VAL A 152 1.39 -2.99 -12.53
N SER A 153 1.10 -2.79 -13.82
CA SER A 153 1.30 -3.86 -14.81
C SER A 153 2.77 -4.01 -15.17
N VAL A 154 3.28 -5.24 -15.12
CA VAL A 154 4.66 -5.58 -15.48
C VAL A 154 4.59 -6.31 -16.82
N MET A 155 4.77 -5.58 -17.93
CA MET A 155 4.83 -6.25 -19.23
C MET A 155 6.20 -6.91 -19.40
N PRO A 156 6.27 -8.19 -19.83
CA PRO A 156 7.53 -8.78 -20.23
C PRO A 156 8.11 -7.97 -21.41
N ALA A 157 9.44 -7.83 -21.44
CA ALA A 157 10.10 -7.26 -22.61
C ALA A 157 9.70 -8.09 -23.84
N LEU A 158 9.06 -7.45 -24.82
CA LEU A 158 8.86 -8.05 -26.14
C LEU A 158 10.26 -8.40 -26.68
N GLN A 159 10.50 -9.70 -26.89
CA GLN A 159 11.71 -10.21 -27.53
C GLN A 159 11.77 -9.78 -28.99
#